data_AF-A0A6J4TRW8-F1
#
_entry.id   AF-A0A6J4TRW8-F1
#
_cell.length_a   1.000
_cell.length_b   1.000
_cell.length_c   1.000
_cell.angle_alpha   90.00
_cell.angle_beta   90.00
_cell.angle_gamma   90.00
#
_symmetry.space_group_name_H-M   'P 1'
#
loop_
_entity.id
_entity.type
_entity.pdbx_description
1 polymer ?
#
loop_
_entity_poly.entity_id
_entity_poly.type
_entity_poly.pdbx_seq_one_letter_code
_entity_poly.pdbx_strand_id
1 'polypeptide(L)'
;MVSTVDEQACWTLPAAPDTARQLRGHVTAFAAAAGAPPELQEAVALAVSETVTNAIVHAYVGARKIGMVRLCCWAADEQLVVEVADDGVGMARRDDSPGIGHGLAIVGAVAEALHIAPGRDGHGTTVTMTFGAAPALEPAPGLETLCRLALDTVADVSCVDLVRGGVLRRVAGEVAGDAGLTAWLRNGIPPAKPGTATWAALREGGPHLVVHDPAVPRSPGGTGEILGLEWWVAVPLERPDGAALWGLGGRVGGRPAPPAAILDTLGDAARGDLADETQRAALRARLGAPD
;
A
#
# COMPACT_ATOMS: atom_id res chain seq x y z
N MET A 1 10.52 25.34 -26.56
CA MET A 1 11.66 25.12 -25.66
C MET A 1 11.43 26.03 -24.46
N VAL A 2 10.73 25.53 -23.45
CA VAL A 2 10.56 26.21 -22.16
C VAL A 2 11.17 25.26 -21.16
N SER A 3 12.35 25.63 -20.66
CA SER A 3 13.00 24.95 -19.55
C SER A 3 12.18 25.24 -18.30
N THR A 4 11.36 24.27 -17.87
CA THR A 4 10.81 24.27 -16.51
C THR A 4 11.97 23.98 -15.58
N VAL A 5 12.26 24.93 -14.70
CA VAL A 5 13.22 24.71 -13.62
C VAL A 5 12.59 23.68 -12.69
N ASP A 6 13.18 22.48 -12.62
CA ASP A 6 12.83 21.45 -11.64
C ASP A 6 13.02 22.05 -10.24
N GLU A 7 11.92 22.40 -9.59
CA GLU A 7 11.96 22.89 -8.22
C GLU A 7 12.35 21.72 -7.33
N GLN A 8 13.63 21.64 -6.98
CA GLN A 8 14.19 20.61 -6.11
C GLN A 8 14.49 21.22 -4.74
N ALA A 9 14.04 20.54 -3.69
CA ALA A 9 14.41 20.87 -2.32
C ALA A 9 15.19 19.71 -1.69
N CYS A 10 16.26 20.03 -0.98
CA CYS A 10 17.08 19.05 -0.29
C CYS A 10 17.41 19.51 1.13
N TRP A 11 17.29 18.59 2.08
CA TRP A 11 17.65 18.79 3.48
C TRP A 11 18.59 17.67 3.93
N THR A 12 19.54 17.99 4.79
CA THR A 12 20.41 17.01 5.43
C THR A 12 20.44 17.28 6.92
N LEU A 13 20.02 16.30 7.71
CA LEU A 13 19.91 16.41 9.16
C LEU A 13 20.69 15.26 9.82
N PRO A 14 21.19 15.44 11.07
CA PRO A 14 21.79 14.35 11.82
C PRO A 14 20.79 13.20 12.03
N ALA A 15 21.24 11.95 12.02
CA ALA A 15 20.42 10.77 12.27
C ALA A 15 20.00 10.68 13.75
N ALA A 16 19.09 11.56 14.17
CA ALA A 16 18.63 11.73 15.55
C ALA A 16 17.10 11.53 15.67
N PRO A 17 16.55 11.24 16.87
CA PRO A 17 15.12 10.91 17.05
C PRO A 17 14.13 11.94 16.48
N ASP A 18 14.47 13.23 16.51
CA ASP A 18 13.60 14.31 16.02
C ASP A 18 13.60 14.49 14.50
N THR A 19 14.47 13.77 13.79
CA THR A 19 14.74 13.99 12.35
C THR A 19 13.57 13.56 11.49
N ALA A 20 12.94 12.43 11.81
CA ALA A 20 11.76 11.96 11.08
C ALA A 20 10.63 13.00 11.11
N ARG A 21 10.37 13.62 12.27
CA ARG A 21 9.35 14.66 12.42
C ARG A 21 9.68 15.91 11.60
N GLN A 22 10.94 16.34 11.62
CA GLN A 22 11.39 17.54 10.89
C GLN A 22 11.30 17.32 9.37
N LEU A 23 11.84 16.21 8.88
CA LEU A 23 11.81 15.87 7.45
C LEU A 23 10.39 15.60 6.94
N ARG A 24 9.53 15.01 7.78
CA ARG A 24 8.08 14.91 7.50
C ARG A 24 7.46 16.29 7.28
N GLY A 25 7.75 17.27 8.14
CA GLY A 25 7.24 18.63 7.98
C GLY A 25 7.73 19.28 6.68
N HIS A 26 9.01 19.14 6.35
CA HIS A 26 9.59 19.66 5.11
C HIS A 26 8.95 19.06 3.86
N VAL A 27 8.83 17.73 3.80
CA VAL A 27 8.28 17.06 2.60
C VAL A 27 6.79 17.35 2.41
N THR A 28 6.01 17.45 3.49
CA THR A 28 4.59 17.79 3.41
C THR A 28 4.39 19.22 2.92
N ALA A 29 5.20 20.18 3.42
CA ALA A 29 5.15 21.56 2.94
C ALA A 29 5.53 21.66 1.46
N PHE A 30 6.54 20.91 1.03
CA PHE A 30 6.92 20.83 -0.38
C PHE A 30 5.81 20.23 -1.25
N ALA A 31 5.23 19.09 -0.84
CA ALA A 31 4.13 18.45 -1.56
C ALA A 31 2.91 19.38 -1.70
N ALA A 32 2.56 20.11 -0.63
CA ALA A 32 1.49 21.10 -0.65
C ALA A 32 1.77 22.25 -1.63
N ALA A 33 3.01 22.78 -1.63
CA ALA A 33 3.42 23.83 -2.56
C ALA A 33 3.41 23.35 -4.02
N ALA A 34 3.71 22.07 -4.26
CA ALA A 34 3.62 21.41 -5.56
C ALA A 34 2.17 21.07 -5.98
N GLY A 35 1.15 21.40 -5.17
CA GLY A 35 -0.25 21.18 -5.48
C GLY A 35 -0.78 19.77 -5.21
N ALA A 36 -0.04 18.95 -4.46
CA ALA A 36 -0.48 17.59 -4.10
C ALA A 36 -1.78 17.64 -3.27
N PRO A 37 -2.76 16.75 -3.53
CA PRO A 37 -3.97 16.65 -2.71
C PRO A 37 -3.65 16.12 -1.30
N PRO A 38 -4.51 16.38 -0.29
CA PRO A 38 -4.25 16.01 1.11
C PRO A 38 -3.88 14.53 1.30
N GLU A 39 -4.53 13.62 0.58
CA GLU A 39 -4.28 12.18 0.67
C GLU A 39 -2.85 11.83 0.20
N LEU A 40 -2.38 12.50 -0.84
CA LEU A 40 -1.01 12.31 -1.34
C LEU A 40 0.01 12.91 -0.37
N GLN A 41 -0.29 14.05 0.24
CA GLN A 41 0.55 14.65 1.28
C GLN A 41 0.71 13.71 2.49
N GLU A 42 -0.36 13.04 2.93
CA GLU A 42 -0.32 12.05 4.01
C GLU A 42 0.49 10.80 3.63
N ALA A 43 0.29 10.29 2.41
CA ALA A 43 1.05 9.15 1.88
C ALA A 43 2.57 9.43 1.88
N VAL A 44 2.96 10.60 1.36
CA VAL A 44 4.36 11.05 1.32
C VAL A 44 4.92 11.21 2.74
N ALA A 45 4.15 11.83 3.63
CA ALA A 45 4.56 12.05 5.02
C ALA A 45 4.81 10.74 5.77
N LEU A 46 3.94 9.74 5.57
CA LEU A 46 4.10 8.40 6.14
C LEU A 46 5.36 7.73 5.59
N ALA A 47 5.52 7.73 4.27
CA ALA A 47 6.65 7.07 3.62
C ALA A 47 8.00 7.66 4.04
N VAL A 48 8.11 8.99 4.12
CA VAL A 48 9.32 9.66 4.62
C VAL A 48 9.56 9.32 6.09
N SER A 49 8.52 9.30 6.93
CA SER A 49 8.67 8.97 8.35
C SER A 49 9.24 7.57 8.55
N GLU A 50 8.71 6.58 7.83
CA GLU A 50 9.18 5.19 7.89
C GLU A 50 10.59 5.04 7.34
N THR A 51 10.87 5.65 6.19
CA THR A 51 12.18 5.53 5.53
C THR A 51 13.29 6.21 6.36
N VAL A 52 13.03 7.40 6.89
CA VAL A 52 13.97 8.10 7.78
C VAL A 52 14.16 7.37 9.09
N THR A 53 13.09 6.80 9.68
CA THR A 53 13.19 6.01 10.90
C THR A 53 14.05 4.77 10.68
N ASN A 54 13.86 4.06 9.56
CA ASN A 54 14.70 2.92 9.19
C ASN A 54 16.18 3.33 9.08
N ALA A 55 16.48 4.47 8.45
CA ALA A 55 17.85 4.97 8.37
C ALA A 55 18.44 5.24 9.77
N ILE A 56 17.70 5.94 10.64
CA ILE A 56 18.17 6.27 12.01
C ILE A 56 18.43 5.00 12.83
N VAL A 57 17.51 4.04 12.79
CA VAL A 57 17.55 2.84 13.64
C VAL A 57 18.56 1.82 13.12
N HIS A 58 18.73 1.69 11.80
CA HIS A 58 19.46 0.59 11.20
C HIS A 58 20.76 0.97 10.50
N ALA A 59 20.85 2.14 9.88
CA ALA A 59 22.00 2.48 9.04
C ALA A 59 23.27 2.78 9.87
N TYR A 60 23.12 3.25 11.11
CA TYR A 60 24.24 3.71 11.94
C TYR A 60 24.49 2.84 13.19
N VAL A 61 24.04 1.58 13.17
CA VAL A 61 24.28 0.63 14.27
C VAL A 61 25.79 0.43 14.49
N GLY A 62 26.26 0.72 15.71
CA GLY A 62 27.67 0.59 16.08
C GLY A 62 28.58 1.73 15.59
N ALA A 63 28.02 2.77 14.96
CA ALA A 63 28.79 3.92 14.52
C ALA A 63 29.30 4.75 15.71
N ARG A 64 30.54 5.25 15.62
CA ARG A 64 31.16 6.11 16.66
C ARG A 64 30.72 7.58 16.58
N LYS A 65 30.11 7.98 15.48
CA LYS A 65 29.62 9.34 15.21
C LYS A 65 28.16 9.26 14.79
N ILE A 66 27.40 10.32 15.10
CA ILE A 66 26.04 10.46 14.59
C ILE A 66 26.13 10.60 13.06
N GLY A 67 25.42 9.72 12.35
CA GLY A 67 25.33 9.74 10.89
C GLY A 67 24.43 10.86 10.38
N MET A 68 24.24 10.93 9.06
CA MET A 68 23.38 11.93 8.42
C MET A 68 22.24 11.27 7.64
N VAL A 69 21.10 11.94 7.57
CA VAL A 69 20.01 11.54 6.67
C VAL A 69 19.75 12.70 5.73
N ARG A 70 19.82 12.42 4.43
CA ARG A 70 19.51 13.37 3.36
C ARG A 70 18.12 13.04 2.80
N LEU A 71 17.28 14.06 2.71
CA LEU A 71 16.01 14.03 2.01
C LEU A 71 16.10 14.98 0.83
N CYS A 72 15.79 14.52 -0.37
CA CYS A 72 15.56 15.38 -1.52
C CYS A 72 14.19 15.10 -2.11
N CYS A 73 13.52 16.14 -2.59
CA CYS A 73 12.28 16.00 -3.32
C CYS A 73 12.22 16.97 -4.49
N TRP A 74 11.58 16.54 -5.57
CA TRP A 74 11.39 17.34 -6.78
C TRP A 74 10.10 16.89 -7.49
N ALA A 75 9.53 17.78 -8.28
CA ALA A 75 8.45 17.41 -9.20
C ALA A 75 9.06 16.94 -10.53
N ALA A 76 8.55 15.84 -11.10
CA ALA A 76 8.91 15.32 -12.40
C ALA A 76 7.67 14.72 -13.07
N ASP A 77 7.34 15.14 -14.29
CA ASP A 77 6.23 14.59 -15.09
C ASP A 77 4.89 14.44 -14.32
N GLU A 78 4.47 15.51 -13.61
CA GLU A 78 3.28 15.55 -12.73
C GLU A 78 3.33 14.63 -11.49
N GLN A 79 4.48 14.01 -11.23
CA GLN A 79 4.75 13.20 -10.05
C GLN A 79 5.67 13.93 -9.07
N LEU A 80 5.49 13.67 -7.79
CA LEU A 80 6.40 14.04 -6.73
C LEU A 80 7.39 12.90 -6.50
N VAL A 81 8.68 13.16 -6.68
CA VAL A 81 9.74 12.20 -6.36
C VAL A 81 10.40 12.60 -5.04
N VAL A 82 10.66 11.61 -4.20
CA VAL A 82 11.28 11.75 -2.89
C VAL A 82 12.40 10.74 -2.73
N GLU A 83 13.62 11.21 -2.53
CA GLU A 83 14.81 10.43 -2.26
C GLU A 83 15.21 10.60 -0.79
N VAL A 84 15.35 9.49 -0.07
CA VAL A 84 15.97 9.44 1.24
C VAL A 84 17.28 8.66 1.13
N ALA A 85 18.38 9.28 1.54
CA ALA A 85 19.70 8.67 1.54
C ALA A 85 20.35 8.73 2.92
N ASP A 86 21.06 7.66 3.26
CA ASP A 86 21.98 7.58 4.40
C ASP A 86 23.37 7.14 3.92
N ASP A 87 24.39 7.46 4.71
CA ASP A 87 25.79 7.06 4.51
C ASP A 87 26.18 5.94 5.49
N GLY A 88 25.21 5.12 5.90
CA GLY A 88 25.41 4.08 6.92
C GLY A 88 26.05 2.80 6.39
N VAL A 89 25.85 1.72 7.13
CA VAL A 89 26.39 0.38 6.77
C VAL A 89 25.74 -0.22 5.52
N GLY A 90 24.71 0.42 4.97
CA GLY A 90 23.92 -0.07 3.85
C GLY A 90 23.02 -1.26 4.21
N MET A 91 22.30 -1.77 3.22
CA MET A 91 21.50 -3.00 3.35
C MET A 91 22.42 -4.22 3.36
N ALA A 92 22.96 -4.60 4.52
CA ALA A 92 23.52 -5.95 4.68
C ALA A 92 22.40 -6.97 4.47
N ARG A 93 22.64 -8.03 3.68
CA ARG A 93 21.76 -9.22 3.67
C ARG A 93 21.79 -9.80 5.09
N ARG A 94 20.81 -9.45 5.92
CA ARG A 94 20.61 -10.10 7.22
C ARG A 94 19.93 -11.43 6.94
N ASP A 95 20.66 -12.52 7.14
CA ASP A 95 20.12 -13.88 7.11
C ASP A 95 19.19 -14.18 8.30
N ASP A 96 19.10 -13.28 9.29
CA ASP A 96 18.37 -13.50 10.55
C ASP A 96 17.04 -12.72 10.68
N SER A 97 16.44 -12.28 9.57
CA SER A 97 15.03 -11.85 9.57
C SER A 97 14.40 -12.06 8.20
N PRO A 98 13.38 -12.93 8.06
CA PRO A 98 12.65 -13.07 6.81
C PRO A 98 11.75 -11.85 6.65
N GLY A 99 12.19 -10.84 5.90
CA GLY A 99 11.34 -9.73 5.48
C GLY A 99 12.06 -8.40 5.30
N ILE A 100 11.75 -7.73 4.20
CA ILE A 100 11.90 -6.28 4.04
C ILE A 100 11.36 -5.62 5.31
N GLY A 101 12.18 -4.81 5.99
CA GLY A 101 11.81 -4.20 7.29
C GLY A 101 10.43 -3.54 7.25
N HIS A 102 9.65 -3.66 8.32
CA HIS A 102 8.22 -3.31 8.38
C HIS A 102 7.87 -1.93 7.80
N GLY A 103 8.75 -0.94 7.97
CA GLY A 103 8.55 0.41 7.42
C GLY A 103 8.66 0.48 5.90
N LEU A 104 9.54 -0.31 5.26
CA LEU A 104 9.66 -0.33 3.79
C LEU A 104 8.47 -0.99 3.10
N ALA A 105 7.78 -1.93 3.75
CA ALA A 105 6.53 -2.49 3.24
C ALA A 105 5.39 -1.44 3.25
N ILE A 106 5.33 -0.61 4.30
CA ILE A 106 4.38 0.53 4.37
C ILE A 106 4.70 1.54 3.26
N VAL A 107 5.99 1.86 3.07
CA VAL A 107 6.46 2.75 2.00
C VAL A 107 6.04 2.24 0.63
N GLY A 108 6.28 0.95 0.34
CA GLY A 108 5.86 0.33 -0.91
C GLY A 108 4.36 0.43 -1.14
N ALA A 109 3.55 0.29 -0.09
CA ALA A 109 2.10 0.37 -0.25
C ALA A 109 1.56 1.77 -0.58
N VAL A 110 2.26 2.84 -0.21
CA VAL A 110 1.80 4.22 -0.42
C VAL A 110 2.50 4.94 -1.56
N ALA A 111 3.70 4.50 -1.97
CA ALA A 111 4.41 5.06 -3.10
C ALA A 111 3.83 4.56 -4.43
N GLU A 112 4.05 5.32 -5.48
CA GLU A 112 3.87 4.89 -6.86
C GLU A 112 5.03 3.99 -7.34
N ALA A 113 6.25 4.44 -7.15
CA ALA A 113 7.42 3.60 -7.43
C ALA A 113 8.29 3.60 -6.20
N LEU A 114 8.94 2.46 -5.94
CA LEU A 114 9.93 2.32 -4.89
C LEU A 114 11.19 1.68 -5.49
N HIS A 115 12.30 2.40 -5.43
CA HIS A 115 13.61 1.90 -5.81
C HIS A 115 14.56 2.01 -4.63
N ILE A 116 15.26 0.91 -4.34
CA ILE A 116 16.27 0.86 -3.28
C ILE A 116 17.60 0.51 -3.93
N ALA A 117 18.59 1.36 -3.72
CA ALA A 117 19.94 1.20 -4.24
C ALA A 117 20.96 1.39 -3.11
N PRO A 118 22.19 0.84 -3.27
CA PRO A 118 23.32 1.29 -2.48
C PRO A 118 23.48 2.81 -2.58
N GLY A 119 23.90 3.46 -1.49
CA GLY A 119 24.23 4.87 -1.53
C GLY A 119 25.49 5.17 -2.35
N ARG A 120 25.87 6.44 -2.40
CA ARG A 120 27.01 6.91 -3.20
C ARG A 120 28.27 6.15 -2.79
N ASP A 121 29.08 5.80 -3.80
CA ASP A 121 30.32 5.04 -3.63
C ASP A 121 30.15 3.62 -3.03
N GLY A 122 28.92 3.09 -3.02
CA GLY A 122 28.60 1.74 -2.52
C GLY A 122 28.41 1.67 -1.00
N HIS A 123 28.34 2.81 -0.32
CA HIS A 123 28.10 2.93 1.11
C HIS A 123 26.68 3.46 1.39
N GLY A 124 26.08 3.03 2.49
CA GLY A 124 24.73 3.45 2.88
C GLY A 124 23.62 2.94 1.95
N THR A 125 22.44 3.52 2.11
CA THR A 125 21.23 3.15 1.35
C THR A 125 20.59 4.40 0.74
N THR A 126 20.13 4.30 -0.50
CA THR A 126 19.28 5.30 -1.14
C THR A 126 17.92 4.67 -1.45
N VAL A 127 16.86 5.29 -0.95
CA VAL A 127 15.47 4.90 -1.18
C VAL A 127 14.80 6.02 -1.96
N THR A 128 14.43 5.73 -3.20
CA THR A 128 13.69 6.66 -4.07
C THR A 128 12.24 6.21 -4.16
N MET A 129 11.34 7.15 -3.87
CA MET A 129 9.89 6.96 -3.88
C MET A 129 9.28 7.96 -4.86
N THR A 130 8.36 7.51 -5.70
CA THR A 130 7.59 8.39 -6.60
C THR A 130 6.15 8.42 -6.13
N PHE A 131 5.45 9.53 -6.24
CA PHE A 131 4.07 9.73 -5.79
C PHE A 131 3.30 10.53 -6.84
N GLY A 132 2.13 10.08 -7.24
CA GLY A 132 1.35 10.75 -8.28
C GLY A 132 0.33 9.84 -8.93
N ALA A 133 -0.36 10.36 -9.94
CA ALA A 133 -1.26 9.57 -10.75
C ALA A 133 -0.44 8.77 -11.78
N ALA A 134 -0.21 7.48 -11.49
CA ALA A 134 0.22 6.55 -12.51
C ALA A 134 -0.82 6.47 -13.63
N PRO A 135 -0.44 6.27 -14.90
CA PRO A 135 -1.39 5.72 -15.86
C PRO A 135 -1.95 4.41 -15.28
N ALA A 136 -3.28 4.26 -15.33
CA ALA A 136 -3.94 3.05 -14.85
C ALA A 136 -3.25 1.83 -15.46
N LEU A 137 -2.78 0.91 -14.62
CA LEU A 137 -2.32 -0.37 -15.11
C LEU A 137 -3.51 -1.04 -15.79
N GLU A 138 -3.34 -1.41 -17.05
CA GLU A 138 -4.28 -2.30 -17.73
C GLU A 138 -4.46 -3.52 -16.82
N PRO A 139 -5.69 -3.79 -16.36
CA PRO A 139 -5.92 -4.90 -15.47
C PRO A 139 -5.49 -6.20 -16.15
N ALA A 140 -4.90 -7.12 -15.37
CA ALA A 140 -4.61 -8.44 -15.89
C ALA A 140 -5.96 -9.10 -16.26
N PRO A 141 -6.15 -9.56 -17.51
CA PRO A 141 -7.44 -10.06 -17.97
C PRO A 141 -8.03 -11.10 -17.02
N GLY A 142 -9.26 -10.86 -16.57
CA GLY A 142 -10.02 -11.82 -15.75
C GLY A 142 -10.08 -11.48 -14.26
N LEU A 143 -9.15 -10.68 -13.73
CA LEU A 143 -9.17 -10.27 -12.32
C LEU A 143 -10.33 -9.32 -12.01
N GLU A 144 -10.81 -8.54 -12.98
CA GLU A 144 -11.96 -7.67 -12.80
C GLU A 144 -13.24 -8.46 -12.50
N THR A 145 -13.27 -9.73 -12.94
CA THR A 145 -14.39 -10.64 -12.68
C THR A 145 -14.47 -11.08 -11.22
N LEU A 146 -13.37 -10.97 -10.45
CA LEU A 146 -13.37 -11.27 -9.02
C LEU A 146 -14.19 -10.27 -8.23
N CYS A 147 -14.18 -8.99 -8.61
CA CYS A 147 -15.04 -8.00 -7.96
C CYS A 147 -16.51 -8.40 -8.11
N ARG A 148 -16.94 -8.73 -9.32
CA ARG A 148 -18.31 -9.18 -9.57
C ARG A 148 -18.66 -10.46 -8.83
N LEU A 149 -17.75 -11.45 -8.82
CA LEU A 149 -17.95 -12.69 -8.06
C LEU A 149 -18.17 -12.40 -6.58
N ALA A 150 -17.32 -11.57 -5.96
CA ALA A 150 -17.49 -11.16 -4.56
C ALA A 150 -18.84 -10.47 -4.34
N LEU A 151 -19.21 -9.54 -5.22
CA LEU A 151 -20.44 -8.78 -5.13
C LEU A 151 -21.70 -9.64 -5.30
N ASP A 152 -21.61 -10.75 -6.06
CA ASP A 152 -22.69 -11.72 -6.18
C ASP A 152 -22.83 -12.58 -4.92
N THR A 153 -21.73 -12.90 -4.22
CA THR A 153 -21.72 -13.98 -3.21
C THR A 153 -21.50 -13.54 -1.76
N VAL A 154 -20.57 -12.63 -1.45
CA VAL A 154 -20.05 -12.44 -0.08
C VAL A 154 -19.87 -10.97 0.34
N ALA A 155 -19.72 -10.04 -0.60
CA ALA A 155 -19.36 -8.65 -0.27
C ALA A 155 -20.26 -7.61 -0.94
N ASP A 156 -20.26 -6.38 -0.41
CA ASP A 156 -20.89 -5.20 -1.04
C ASP A 156 -19.85 -4.35 -1.77
N VAL A 157 -18.58 -4.50 -1.40
CA VAL A 157 -17.42 -3.83 -1.97
C VAL A 157 -16.37 -4.87 -2.29
N SER A 158 -15.75 -4.76 -3.46
CA SER A 158 -14.56 -5.55 -3.76
C SER A 158 -13.56 -4.76 -4.59
N CYS A 159 -12.27 -5.01 -4.35
CA CYS A 159 -11.19 -4.50 -5.17
C CYS A 159 -10.10 -5.55 -5.36
N VAL A 160 -9.31 -5.39 -6.41
CA VAL A 160 -8.10 -6.18 -6.63
C VAL A 160 -6.93 -5.23 -6.77
N ASP A 161 -5.89 -5.50 -5.99
CA ASP A 161 -4.65 -4.72 -5.96
C ASP A 161 -3.48 -5.64 -6.39
N LEU A 162 -2.68 -5.23 -7.37
CA LEU A 162 -1.47 -5.94 -7.81
C LEU A 162 -0.24 -5.41 -7.08
N VAL A 163 0.66 -6.29 -6.66
CA VAL A 163 1.99 -5.91 -6.18
C VAL A 163 2.95 -5.89 -7.37
N ARG A 164 3.45 -4.71 -7.76
CA ARG A 164 4.50 -4.55 -8.77
C ARG A 164 5.63 -3.68 -8.22
N GLY A 165 6.87 -4.17 -8.28
CA GLY A 165 8.03 -3.42 -7.77
C GLY A 165 7.94 -3.08 -6.27
N GLY A 166 7.24 -3.91 -5.48
CA GLY A 166 6.98 -3.65 -4.06
C GLY A 166 5.80 -2.71 -3.78
N VAL A 167 5.10 -2.28 -4.81
CA VAL A 167 4.00 -1.31 -4.71
C VAL A 167 2.65 -1.95 -5.01
N LEU A 168 1.65 -1.65 -4.17
CA LEU A 168 0.27 -2.06 -4.39
C LEU A 168 -0.46 -1.11 -5.34
N ARG A 169 -1.10 -1.67 -6.36
CA ARG A 169 -1.86 -0.94 -7.36
C ARG A 169 -3.24 -1.52 -7.58
N ARG A 170 -4.25 -0.68 -7.35
CA ARG A 170 -5.62 -1.04 -7.68
C ARG A 170 -5.78 -1.20 -9.19
N VAL A 171 -6.21 -2.38 -9.58
CA VAL A 171 -6.52 -2.73 -10.99
C VAL A 171 -8.00 -2.97 -11.21
N ALA A 172 -8.74 -3.31 -10.16
CA ALA A 172 -10.18 -3.45 -10.20
C ALA A 172 -10.81 -2.96 -8.90
N GLY A 173 -12.04 -2.46 -9.01
CA GLY A 173 -12.83 -1.99 -7.89
C GLY A 173 -14.29 -1.90 -8.27
N GLU A 174 -15.18 -2.37 -7.40
CA GLU A 174 -16.62 -2.31 -7.59
C GLU A 174 -17.33 -2.15 -6.25
N VAL A 175 -18.35 -1.30 -6.24
CA VAL A 175 -19.22 -1.06 -5.10
C VAL A 175 -20.66 -1.33 -5.57
N ALA A 176 -21.33 -2.26 -4.89
CA ALA A 176 -22.66 -2.70 -5.25
C ALA A 176 -23.64 -1.52 -5.31
N GLY A 177 -24.24 -1.31 -6.49
CA GLY A 177 -25.25 -0.28 -6.71
C GLY A 177 -24.76 1.17 -6.66
N ASP A 178 -23.45 1.43 -6.57
CA ASP A 178 -22.92 2.79 -6.43
C ASP A 178 -21.77 3.08 -7.40
N ALA A 179 -22.11 3.73 -8.52
CA ALA A 179 -21.14 4.09 -9.55
C ALA A 179 -20.15 5.18 -9.09
N GLY A 180 -20.59 6.09 -8.21
CA GLY A 180 -19.74 7.18 -7.70
C GLY A 180 -18.65 6.62 -6.78
N LEU A 181 -19.04 5.77 -5.82
CA LEU A 181 -18.09 5.09 -4.95
C LEU A 181 -17.25 4.06 -5.70
N THR A 182 -17.78 3.44 -6.75
CA THR A 182 -16.97 2.59 -7.64
C THR A 182 -15.85 3.38 -8.32
N ALA A 183 -16.15 4.55 -8.87
CA ALA A 183 -15.15 5.42 -9.49
C ALA A 183 -14.13 5.92 -8.45
N TRP A 184 -14.59 6.32 -7.26
CA TRP A 184 -13.70 6.70 -6.17
C TRP A 184 -12.78 5.54 -5.75
N LEU A 185 -13.34 4.34 -5.56
CA LEU A 185 -12.58 3.16 -5.15
C LEU A 185 -11.51 2.84 -6.18
N ARG A 186 -11.83 2.80 -7.48
CA ARG A 186 -10.85 2.47 -8.54
C ARG A 186 -9.63 3.40 -8.56
N ASN A 187 -9.81 4.67 -8.18
CA ASN A 187 -8.73 5.65 -8.12
C ASN A 187 -8.00 5.69 -6.77
N GLY A 188 -8.50 4.98 -5.76
CA GLY A 188 -7.93 4.96 -4.42
C GLY A 188 -6.75 3.98 -4.27
N ILE A 189 -5.82 4.33 -3.39
CA ILE A 189 -4.71 3.46 -2.98
C ILE A 189 -5.20 2.53 -1.85
N PRO A 190 -4.87 1.23 -1.87
CA PRO A 190 -5.23 0.32 -0.79
C PRO A 190 -4.56 0.76 0.54
N PRO A 191 -5.32 0.86 1.64
CA PRO A 191 -4.74 1.22 2.92
C PRO A 191 -3.92 0.04 3.47
N ALA A 192 -2.60 0.09 3.39
CA ALA A 192 -1.71 -0.91 3.99
C ALA A 192 -0.91 -0.32 5.17
N LYS A 193 -1.65 0.05 6.22
CA LYS A 193 -1.10 0.55 7.48
C LYS A 193 -1.35 -0.44 8.63
N PRO A 194 -0.56 -0.40 9.71
CA PRO A 194 -0.80 -1.26 10.88
C PRO A 194 -2.25 -1.22 11.35
N GLY A 195 -2.80 -2.39 11.67
CA GLY A 195 -4.19 -2.56 12.09
C GLY A 195 -5.20 -2.72 10.95
N THR A 196 -4.78 -2.68 9.68
CA THR A 196 -5.64 -3.02 8.53
C THR A 196 -5.51 -4.49 8.15
N ALA A 197 -6.59 -5.09 7.64
CA ALA A 197 -6.57 -6.46 7.11
C ALA A 197 -5.56 -6.60 5.96
N THR A 198 -5.48 -5.60 5.08
CA THR A 198 -4.48 -5.49 4.00
C THR A 198 -3.06 -5.64 4.55
N TRP A 199 -2.72 -4.92 5.63
CA TRP A 199 -1.39 -4.99 6.23
C TRP A 199 -1.09 -6.34 6.86
N ALA A 200 -2.06 -6.97 7.53
CA ALA A 200 -1.90 -8.30 8.10
C ALA A 200 -1.68 -9.36 7.01
N ALA A 201 -2.50 -9.33 5.96
CA ALA A 201 -2.44 -10.25 4.82
C ALA A 201 -1.10 -10.22 4.07
N LEU A 202 -0.50 -9.05 3.90
CA LEU A 202 0.82 -8.93 3.28
C LEU A 202 1.96 -9.53 4.12
N ARG A 203 1.77 -9.66 5.43
CA ARG A 203 2.82 -10.09 6.37
C ARG A 203 2.69 -11.55 6.76
N GLU A 204 1.48 -11.94 7.10
CA GLU A 204 1.16 -13.23 7.69
C GLU A 204 0.69 -14.22 6.62
N GLY A 205 0.25 -13.71 5.46
CA GLY A 205 -0.32 -14.52 4.40
C GLY A 205 -1.74 -15.00 4.74
N GLY A 206 -2.43 -15.57 3.76
CA GLY A 206 -3.81 -16.05 3.94
C GLY A 206 -4.84 -14.92 4.20
N PRO A 207 -6.13 -15.28 4.32
CA PRO A 207 -7.21 -14.31 4.51
C PRO A 207 -7.18 -13.66 5.89
N HIS A 208 -7.28 -12.34 5.95
CA HIS A 208 -7.45 -11.59 7.21
C HIS A 208 -8.73 -10.77 7.20
N LEU A 209 -9.57 -10.99 8.22
CA LEU A 209 -10.80 -10.24 8.48
C LEU A 209 -10.55 -9.20 9.58
N VAL A 210 -10.97 -7.96 9.32
CA VAL A 210 -11.13 -6.92 10.34
C VAL A 210 -12.59 -6.52 10.38
N VAL A 211 -13.20 -6.60 11.57
CA VAL A 211 -14.56 -6.09 11.83
C VAL A 211 -14.41 -4.77 12.58
N HIS A 212 -15.12 -3.75 12.12
CA HIS A 212 -15.11 -2.44 12.75
C HIS A 212 -15.86 -2.49 14.08
N ASP A 213 -15.18 -2.06 15.15
CA ASP A 213 -15.81 -1.77 16.43
C ASP A 213 -16.55 -0.41 16.34
N PRO A 214 -17.88 -0.37 16.48
CA PRO A 214 -18.66 0.88 16.43
C PRO A 214 -18.28 1.89 17.53
N ALA A 215 -17.62 1.45 18.61
CA ALA A 215 -17.14 2.34 19.67
C ALA A 215 -15.87 3.12 19.27
N VAL A 216 -15.19 2.71 18.20
CA VAL A 216 -13.94 3.34 17.74
C VAL A 216 -14.26 4.31 16.59
N PRO A 217 -13.97 5.62 16.72
CA PRO A 217 -14.17 6.57 15.64
C PRO A 217 -13.36 6.21 14.40
N ARG A 218 -13.93 6.38 13.21
CA ARG A 218 -13.19 6.23 11.96
C ARG A 218 -12.28 7.42 11.72
N SER A 219 -11.20 7.17 10.99
CA SER A 219 -10.38 8.26 10.44
C SER A 219 -11.24 9.07 9.46
N PRO A 220 -11.38 10.39 9.66
CA PRO A 220 -12.07 11.26 8.72
C PRO A 220 -11.47 11.17 7.32
N GLY A 221 -12.30 11.07 6.28
CA GLY A 221 -11.88 10.87 4.89
C GLY A 221 -11.28 9.48 4.60
N GLY A 222 -11.28 8.57 5.57
CA GLY A 222 -10.70 7.24 5.41
C GLY A 222 -11.60 6.32 4.58
N THR A 223 -11.00 5.31 3.94
CA THR A 223 -11.71 4.28 3.14
C THR A 223 -12.89 3.66 3.88
N GLY A 224 -12.72 3.36 5.17
CA GLY A 224 -13.78 2.81 5.99
C GLY A 224 -14.97 3.77 6.16
N GLU A 225 -14.73 5.07 6.33
CA GLU A 225 -15.80 6.05 6.49
C GLU A 225 -16.52 6.29 5.15
N ILE A 226 -15.75 6.56 4.08
CA ILE A 226 -16.29 6.87 2.75
C ILE A 226 -17.16 5.73 2.21
N LEU A 227 -16.72 4.48 2.38
CA LEU A 227 -17.47 3.31 1.92
C LEU A 227 -18.50 2.80 2.94
N GLY A 228 -18.46 3.30 4.18
CA GLY A 228 -19.31 2.80 5.27
C GLY A 228 -19.11 1.32 5.58
N LEU A 229 -17.86 0.86 5.71
CA LEU A 229 -17.50 -0.57 5.84
C LEU A 229 -17.70 -1.13 7.26
N GLU A 230 -18.58 -2.09 7.50
CA GLU A 230 -18.63 -2.81 8.79
C GLU A 230 -17.50 -3.82 8.96
N TRP A 231 -17.01 -4.39 7.86
CA TRP A 231 -15.90 -5.31 7.88
C TRP A 231 -15.11 -5.27 6.57
N TRP A 232 -13.87 -5.74 6.64
CA TRP A 232 -12.98 -5.85 5.49
C TRP A 232 -12.17 -7.14 5.58
N VAL A 233 -12.12 -7.90 4.48
CA VAL A 233 -11.25 -9.04 4.28
C VAL A 233 -10.20 -8.70 3.24
N ALA A 234 -8.95 -9.04 3.51
CA ALA A 234 -7.88 -9.03 2.53
C ALA A 234 -7.40 -10.47 2.29
N VAL A 235 -7.42 -10.91 1.03
CA VAL A 235 -7.03 -12.25 0.60
C VAL A 235 -5.83 -12.17 -0.35
N PRO A 236 -4.62 -12.56 0.07
CA PRO A 236 -3.46 -12.70 -0.82
C PRO A 236 -3.74 -13.77 -1.86
N LEU A 237 -3.51 -13.43 -3.13
CA LEU A 237 -3.64 -14.35 -4.26
C LEU A 237 -2.25 -14.74 -4.77
N GLU A 238 -2.05 -16.03 -4.97
CA GLU A 238 -0.86 -16.55 -5.65
C GLU A 238 -1.02 -16.34 -7.16
N ARG A 239 0.00 -15.77 -7.82
CA ARG A 239 0.01 -15.67 -9.29
C ARG A 239 1.38 -16.02 -9.87
N PRO A 240 1.44 -16.53 -11.12
CA PRO A 240 2.70 -16.80 -11.80
C PRO A 240 3.53 -15.53 -12.08
N ASP A 241 2.85 -14.39 -12.27
CA ASP A 241 3.41 -13.10 -12.70
C ASP A 241 3.53 -12.06 -11.56
N GLY A 242 3.33 -12.47 -10.30
CA GLY A 242 3.49 -11.60 -9.14
C GLY A 242 2.54 -11.93 -8.00
N ALA A 243 2.42 -11.02 -7.03
CA ALA A 243 1.42 -11.13 -5.96
C ALA A 243 0.23 -10.20 -6.25
N ALA A 244 -0.96 -10.64 -5.85
CA ALA A 244 -2.14 -9.78 -5.85
C ALA A 244 -2.86 -9.90 -4.51
N LEU A 245 -3.71 -8.92 -4.22
CA LEU A 245 -4.55 -8.89 -3.05
C LEU A 245 -5.99 -8.67 -3.49
N TRP A 246 -6.88 -9.53 -3.03
CA TRP A 246 -8.32 -9.40 -3.24
C TRP A 246 -8.97 -8.85 -1.97
N GLY A 247 -9.47 -7.63 -2.07
CA GLY A 247 -10.21 -6.96 -1.01
C GLY A 247 -11.71 -7.24 -1.13
N LEU A 248 -12.34 -7.53 0.00
CA LEU A 248 -13.78 -7.72 0.13
C LEU A 248 -14.28 -6.92 1.34
N GLY A 249 -15.41 -6.23 1.22
CA GLY A 249 -15.99 -5.49 2.32
C GLY A 249 -17.51 -5.55 2.34
N GLY A 250 -18.07 -5.60 3.54
CA GLY A 250 -19.51 -5.41 3.75
C GLY A 250 -19.77 -4.05 4.35
N ARG A 251 -20.89 -3.46 3.95
CA ARG A 251 -21.28 -2.10 4.33
C ARG A 251 -22.29 -2.12 5.47
N VAL A 252 -22.44 -0.99 6.14
CA VAL A 252 -23.51 -0.78 7.14
C VAL A 252 -24.87 -1.13 6.54
N GLY A 253 -25.56 -2.11 7.14
CA GLY A 253 -26.85 -2.61 6.67
C GLY A 253 -26.79 -3.49 5.40
N GLY A 254 -25.59 -3.87 4.96
CA GLY A 254 -25.33 -4.73 3.81
C GLY A 254 -25.07 -6.19 4.22
N ARG A 255 -24.11 -6.83 3.56
CA ARG A 255 -23.75 -8.23 3.83
C ARG A 255 -23.02 -8.37 5.17
N PRO A 256 -23.35 -9.39 5.99
CA PRO A 256 -22.68 -9.63 7.27
C PRO A 256 -21.23 -10.11 7.08
N ALA A 257 -20.42 -10.02 8.14
CA ALA A 257 -19.06 -10.51 8.11
C ALA A 257 -19.03 -12.02 7.80
N PRO A 258 -18.16 -12.48 6.89
CA PRO A 258 -18.13 -13.89 6.49
C PRO A 258 -17.69 -14.77 7.67
N PRO A 259 -18.33 -15.95 7.85
CA PRO A 259 -17.89 -16.92 8.85
C PRO A 259 -16.54 -17.54 8.46
N ALA A 260 -15.89 -18.21 9.43
CA ALA A 260 -14.56 -18.82 9.23
C ALA A 260 -14.52 -19.79 8.04
N ALA A 261 -15.57 -20.60 7.82
CA ALA A 261 -15.64 -21.54 6.70
C ALA A 261 -15.56 -20.85 5.32
N ILE A 262 -16.11 -19.64 5.21
CA ILE A 262 -16.01 -18.83 3.99
C ILE A 262 -14.60 -18.26 3.85
N LEU A 263 -13.97 -17.82 4.94
CA LEU A 263 -12.56 -17.38 4.92
C LEU A 263 -11.65 -18.53 4.48
N ASP A 264 -11.82 -19.73 5.01
CA ASP A 264 -11.06 -20.93 4.62
C ASP A 264 -11.26 -21.24 3.14
N THR A 265 -12.50 -21.15 2.64
CA THR A 265 -12.82 -21.35 1.22
C THR A 265 -12.13 -20.32 0.32
N LEU A 266 -12.10 -19.05 0.72
CA LEU A 266 -11.38 -17.99 0.01
C LEU A 266 -9.87 -18.25 0.01
N GLY A 267 -9.30 -18.61 1.15
CA GLY A 267 -7.87 -18.92 1.29
C GLY A 267 -7.45 -20.14 0.48
N ASP A 268 -8.30 -21.17 0.40
CA ASP A 268 -8.07 -22.34 -0.43
C ASP A 268 -8.05 -22.01 -1.92
N ALA A 269 -9.03 -21.23 -2.37
CA ALA A 269 -9.15 -20.84 -3.76
C ALA A 269 -8.03 -19.87 -4.19
N ALA A 270 -7.51 -19.07 -3.27
CA ALA A 270 -6.45 -18.11 -3.52
C ALA A 270 -5.08 -18.72 -3.83
N ARG A 271 -4.89 -20.03 -3.57
CA ARG A 271 -3.72 -20.80 -4.01
C ARG A 271 -3.81 -21.25 -5.48
N GLY A 272 -4.98 -21.08 -6.09
CA GLY A 272 -5.22 -21.35 -7.49
C GLY A 272 -5.11 -20.10 -8.37
N ASP A 273 -5.25 -20.28 -9.68
CA ASP A 273 -5.32 -19.18 -10.63
C ASP A 273 -6.76 -18.70 -10.77
N LEU A 274 -7.13 -17.68 -9.99
CA LEU A 274 -8.45 -17.08 -10.04
C LEU A 274 -8.66 -16.14 -11.26
N ALA A 275 -7.65 -15.97 -12.13
CA ALA A 275 -7.86 -15.43 -13.47
C ALA A 275 -8.47 -16.47 -14.44
N ASP A 276 -8.44 -17.76 -14.09
CA ASP A 276 -9.14 -18.82 -14.83
C ASP A 276 -10.65 -18.86 -14.52
N GLU A 277 -11.47 -19.02 -15.57
CA GLU A 277 -12.93 -19.03 -15.43
C GLU A 277 -13.44 -20.28 -14.70
N THR A 278 -12.81 -21.44 -14.91
CA THR A 278 -13.24 -22.70 -14.29
C THR A 278 -13.01 -22.64 -12.78
N GLN A 279 -11.86 -22.12 -12.36
CA GLN A 279 -11.56 -21.94 -10.93
C GLN A 279 -12.50 -20.93 -10.26
N ARG A 280 -12.83 -19.81 -10.94
CA ARG A 280 -13.84 -18.87 -10.44
C ARG A 280 -15.22 -19.49 -10.34
N ALA A 281 -15.63 -20.30 -11.32
CA ALA A 281 -16.92 -20.98 -11.28
C ALA A 281 -17.01 -21.98 -10.11
N ALA A 282 -15.93 -22.72 -9.86
CA ALA A 282 -15.82 -23.62 -8.71
C ALA A 282 -15.90 -22.87 -7.38
N LEU A 283 -15.19 -21.74 -7.25
CA LEU A 283 -15.28 -20.87 -6.07
C LEU A 283 -16.71 -20.33 -5.88
N ARG A 284 -17.35 -19.82 -6.93
CA ARG A 284 -18.73 -19.32 -6.86
C ARG A 284 -19.69 -20.40 -6.34
N ALA A 285 -19.56 -21.64 -6.82
CA ALA A 285 -20.39 -22.75 -6.37
C ALA A 285 -20.19 -23.04 -4.87
N ARG A 286 -18.94 -22.99 -4.38
CA ARG A 286 -18.63 -23.19 -2.96
C ARG A 286 -19.15 -22.05 -2.07
N LEU A 287 -19.06 -20.80 -2.53
CA LEU A 287 -19.55 -19.63 -1.78
C LEU A 287 -21.08 -19.51 -1.77
N GLY A 288 -21.77 -20.10 -2.75
CA GLY A 288 -23.23 -20.09 -2.86
C GLY A 288 -23.93 -21.30 -2.21
N ALA A 289 -23.18 -22.27 -1.69
CA ALA A 289 -23.74 -23.41 -0.99
C ALA A 289 -24.16 -22.98 0.43
N PRO A 290 -25.40 -23.28 0.89
CA PRO A 290 -25.74 -23.11 2.30
C PRO A 290 -24.94 -24.11 3.15
N ASP A 291 -24.42 -23.64 4.29
CA ASP A 291 -23.78 -24.46 5.34
C ASP A 291 -24.73 -25.53 5.91
#